data_AF-A0A1I1QGW0-F1
#
_entry.id   AF-A0A1I1QGW0-F1
#
_cell.length_a   1.000
_cell.length_b   1.000
_cell.length_c   1.000
_cell.angle_alpha   90.00
_cell.angle_beta   90.00
_cell.angle_gamma   90.00
#
_symmetry.space_group_name_H-M   'P 1'
#
loop_
_entity.id
_entity.type
_entity.pdbx_description
1 polymer ?
#
loop_
_entity_poly.entity_id
_entity_poly.type
_entity_poly.pdbx_seq_one_letter_code
_entity_poly.pdbx_strand_id
1 'polypeptide(L)'
;MEIIEEYISINNINEFKYNYRLTKSIYNGIIGYGIEIQKQDCTDSQDMELQKDGVRLISVHRHKVKKILMKLYNNQVSPIHLIDVIGSYVDEHVYEFDVGMQSMAIN
;
A
#
# COMPACT_ATOMS: atom_id res chain seq x y z
N MET A 1 -4.08 -5.68 -9.10
CA MET A 1 -4.34 -4.66 -8.06
C MET A 1 -5.00 -3.50 -8.75
N GLU A 2 -6.20 -3.13 -8.33
CA GLU A 2 -6.91 -1.94 -8.83
C GLU A 2 -6.52 -0.76 -7.92
N ILE A 3 -6.13 0.39 -8.48
CA ILE A 3 -5.82 1.60 -7.69
C ILE A 3 -7.14 2.31 -7.37
N ILE A 4 -7.39 2.57 -6.09
CA ILE A 4 -8.62 3.23 -5.62
C ILE A 4 -8.37 4.69 -5.29
N GLU A 5 -7.25 4.98 -4.62
CA GLU A 5 -6.85 6.32 -4.23
C GLU A 5 -5.33 6.45 -4.44
N GLU A 6 -4.89 7.65 -4.80
CA GLU A 6 -3.48 8.00 -4.95
C GLU A 6 -3.20 9.33 -4.26
N TYR A 7 -2.05 9.40 -3.59
CA TYR A 7 -1.54 10.58 -2.92
C TYR A 7 -0.11 10.85 -3.38
N ILE A 8 0.14 12.08 -3.80
CA ILE A 8 1.44 12.49 -4.35
C ILE A 8 2.15 13.37 -3.33
N SER A 9 3.40 13.02 -3.02
CA SER A 9 4.31 13.85 -2.22
C SER A 9 5.51 14.20 -3.09
N ILE A 10 5.83 15.50 -3.17
CA ILE A 10 6.98 15.98 -3.92
C ILE A 10 7.99 16.54 -2.92
N ASN A 11 9.19 15.99 -2.92
CA ASN A 11 10.32 16.52 -2.19
C ASN A 11 11.17 17.36 -3.14
N ASN A 12 10.99 18.69 -3.07
CA ASN A 12 11.69 19.65 -3.93
C ASN A 12 13.19 19.76 -3.61
N ILE A 13 13.63 19.31 -2.43
CA ILE A 13 15.04 19.41 -2.01
C ILE A 13 15.87 18.33 -2.72
N ASN A 14 15.33 17.13 -2.76
CA ASN A 14 16.00 15.97 -3.35
C ASN A 14 15.42 15.59 -4.74
N GLU A 15 14.52 16.42 -5.27
CA GLU A 15 13.85 16.20 -6.57
C GLU A 15 13.21 14.82 -6.70
N PHE A 16 12.55 14.35 -5.63
CA PHE A 16 11.87 13.06 -5.61
C PHE A 16 10.35 13.22 -5.58
N LYS A 17 9.66 12.39 -6.36
CA LYS A 17 8.22 12.24 -6.33
C LYS A 17 7.87 10.88 -5.75
N TYR A 18 7.06 10.88 -4.70
CA TYR A 18 6.47 9.68 -4.13
C TYR A 18 4.99 9.60 -4.49
N ASN A 19 4.55 8.43 -4.93
CA ASN A 19 3.13 8.09 -5.11
C ASN A 19 2.75 7.02 -4.10
N TYR A 20 1.80 7.35 -3.23
CA TYR A 20 1.24 6.44 -2.23
C TYR A 20 -0.16 6.03 -2.68
N ARG A 21 -0.38 4.74 -2.90
CA ARG A 21 -1.60 4.21 -3.49
C ARG A 21 -2.33 3.27 -2.56
N LEU A 22 -3.63 3.48 -2.42
CA LEU A 22 -4.54 2.49 -1.86
C LEU A 22 -4.98 1.55 -2.98
N THR A 23 -4.77 0.25 -2.80
CA THR A 23 -5.13 -0.75 -3.82
C THR A 23 -6.27 -1.65 -3.34
N LYS A 24 -7.05 -2.15 -4.30
CA LYS A 24 -8.05 -3.20 -4.13
C LYS A 24 -7.56 -4.48 -4.79
N SER A 25 -7.81 -5.60 -4.16
CA SER A 25 -7.62 -6.93 -4.73
C SER A 25 -8.73 -7.87 -4.31
N ILE A 26 -8.95 -8.92 -5.10
CA ILE A 26 -9.77 -10.04 -4.72
C ILE A 26 -8.84 -11.22 -4.39
N TYR A 27 -9.12 -11.90 -3.28
CA TYR A 27 -8.44 -13.11 -2.83
C TYR A 27 -9.49 -14.11 -2.36
N ASN A 28 -9.57 -15.28 -2.99
CA ASN A 28 -10.55 -16.33 -2.69
C ASN A 28 -12.01 -15.81 -2.57
N GLY A 29 -12.41 -14.89 -3.45
CA GLY A 29 -13.74 -14.27 -3.44
C GLY A 29 -13.92 -13.11 -2.45
N ILE A 30 -12.94 -12.87 -1.57
CA ILE A 30 -12.96 -11.78 -0.58
C ILE A 30 -12.26 -10.56 -1.15
N ILE A 31 -12.87 -9.38 -0.96
CA ILE A 31 -12.25 -8.10 -1.27
C ILE A 31 -11.27 -7.73 -0.16
N GLY A 32 -10.00 -7.55 -0.52
CA GLY A 32 -8.95 -7.06 0.35
C GLY A 32 -8.36 -5.75 -0.17
N TYR A 33 -7.79 -4.98 0.75
CA TYR A 33 -7.14 -3.71 0.47
C TYR A 33 -5.66 -3.78 0.78
N GLY A 34 -4.85 -3.08 -0.02
CA GLY A 34 -3.40 -3.05 0.07
C GLY A 34 -2.84 -1.65 -0.10
N ILE A 35 -1.52 -1.54 0.01
CA ILE A 35 -0.76 -0.30 -0.16
C ILE A 35 0.35 -0.55 -1.18
N GLU A 36 0.57 0.44 -2.03
CA GLU A 36 1.72 0.49 -2.93
C GLU A 36 2.39 1.87 -2.80
N ILE A 37 3.73 1.88 -2.70
CA ILE A 37 4.53 3.10 -2.73
C ILE A 37 5.48 3.03 -3.92
N GLN A 38 5.51 4.11 -4.69
CA GLN A 38 6.43 4.30 -5.79
C GLN A 38 7.26 5.57 -5.54
N LYS A 39 8.57 5.50 -5.75
CA LYS A 39 9.48 6.65 -5.82
C LYS A 39 9.94 6.81 -7.27
N GLN A 40 9.91 8.05 -7.74
CA GLN A 40 10.41 8.44 -9.05
C GLN A 40 11.26 9.69 -8.88
N ASP A 41 12.44 9.70 -9.48
CA ASP A 41 13.29 10.88 -9.51
C ASP A 41 12.75 11.86 -10.58
N CYS A 42 12.86 13.15 -10.31
CA CYS A 42 12.24 14.21 -11.14
C CYS A 42 13.17 14.76 -12.22
N THR A 43 14.42 14.29 -12.30
CA THR A 43 15.36 14.69 -13.35
C THR A 43 15.15 13.82 -14.59
N ASP A 44 14.74 14.41 -15.71
CA ASP A 44 14.42 13.71 -16.98
C ASP A 44 15.66 13.07 -17.68
N SER A 45 16.47 12.27 -16.97
CA SER A 45 17.45 11.39 -17.61
C SER A 45 16.77 10.08 -17.98
N GLN A 46 16.94 9.65 -19.22
CA GLN A 46 16.21 8.59 -19.90
C GLN A 46 16.30 7.19 -19.25
N ASP A 47 17.12 7.03 -18.20
CA ASP A 47 17.43 5.79 -17.48
C ASP A 47 17.13 5.90 -15.96
N MET A 48 15.93 6.36 -15.59
CA MET A 48 15.56 6.47 -14.17
C MET A 48 15.13 5.12 -13.58
N GLU A 49 15.78 4.73 -12.49
CA GLU A 49 15.40 3.55 -11.71
C GLU A 49 14.11 3.82 -10.93
N LEU A 50 13.02 3.21 -11.40
CA LEU A 50 11.74 3.28 -10.70
C LEU A 50 11.74 2.35 -9.50
N GLN A 51 11.79 2.90 -8.30
CA GLN A 51 11.65 2.11 -7.07
C GLN A 51 10.17 1.99 -6.71
N LYS A 52 9.71 0.75 -6.51
CA LYS A 52 8.34 0.45 -6.16
C LYS A 52 8.28 -0.76 -5.24
N ASP A 53 7.45 -0.67 -4.21
CA ASP A 53 7.15 -1.77 -3.32
C ASP A 53 5.69 -1.67 -2.84
N GLY A 54 5.13 -2.77 -2.37
CA GLY A 54 3.73 -2.82 -1.97
C GLY A 54 3.31 -4.11 -1.30
N VAL A 55 2.34 -4.00 -0.40
CA VAL A 55 1.65 -5.15 0.18
C VAL A 55 0.25 -5.22 -0.42
N ARG A 56 -0.02 -6.31 -1.14
CA ARG A 56 -1.25 -6.50 -1.91
C ARG A 56 -2.50 -6.65 -1.04
N LEU A 57 -2.38 -7.30 0.11
CA LEU A 57 -3.48 -7.64 1.02
C LEU A 57 -3.03 -7.32 2.44
N ILE A 58 -3.68 -6.36 3.08
CA ILE A 58 -3.40 -5.93 4.46
C ILE A 58 -4.63 -6.20 5.33
N SER A 59 -5.81 -5.84 4.84
CA SER A 59 -7.06 -5.98 5.59
C SER A 59 -8.25 -5.98 4.63
N VAL A 60 -9.36 -6.59 5.05
CA VAL A 60 -10.66 -6.51 4.34
C VAL A 60 -11.35 -5.15 4.58
N HIS A 61 -10.84 -4.35 5.52
CA HIS A 61 -11.41 -3.07 5.91
C HIS A 61 -10.62 -1.90 5.31
N ARG A 62 -11.19 -1.27 4.27
CA ARG A 62 -10.59 -0.11 3.57
C ARG A 62 -10.10 1.00 4.49
N HIS A 63 -10.88 1.36 5.52
CA HIS A 63 -10.57 2.47 6.41
C HIS A 63 -9.32 2.21 7.27
N LYS A 64 -9.08 0.94 7.65
CA LYS A 64 -7.89 0.50 8.38
C LYS A 64 -6.64 0.73 7.53
N VAL A 65 -6.66 0.23 6.29
CA VAL A 65 -5.56 0.39 5.33
C VAL A 65 -5.30 1.85 4.99
N LYS A 66 -6.37 2.64 4.77
CA LYS A 66 -6.25 4.08 4.51
C LYS A 66 -5.57 4.84 5.66
N LYS A 67 -5.87 4.49 6.92
CA LYS A 67 -5.24 5.14 8.08
C LYS A 67 -3.72 4.94 8.10
N ILE A 68 -3.25 3.76 7.70
CA ILE A 68 -1.81 3.46 7.58
C ILE A 68 -1.22 4.23 6.41
N LEU A 69 -1.87 4.21 5.24
CA LEU A 69 -1.43 4.93 4.06
C LEU A 69 -1.18 6.41 4.35
N MET A 70 -2.06 7.03 5.14
CA MET A 70 -1.89 8.42 5.55
C MET A 70 -0.73 8.65 6.51
N LYS A 71 -0.41 7.68 7.38
CA LYS A 71 0.83 7.74 8.16
C LYS A 71 2.06 7.63 7.28
N LEU A 72 2.09 6.72 6.30
CA LEU A 72 3.21 6.56 5.37
C LEU A 72 3.44 7.82 4.54
N TYR A 73 2.35 8.39 4.02
CA TYR A 73 2.37 9.65 3.27
C TYR A 73 2.89 10.83 4.10
N ASN A 74 2.34 11.03 5.31
CA ASN A 74 2.72 12.16 6.16
C ASN A 74 4.17 12.10 6.62
N ASN A 75 4.76 10.90 6.72
CA ASN A 75 6.15 10.70 7.12
C ASN A 75 7.08 10.46 5.91
N GLN A 76 6.58 10.62 4.68
CA GLN A 76 7.34 10.41 3.44
C GLN A 76 8.12 9.09 3.41
N VAL A 77 7.50 8.00 3.86
CA VAL A 77 8.13 6.67 3.89
C VAL A 77 8.47 6.23 2.47
N SER A 78 9.71 5.82 2.24
CA SER A 78 10.17 5.33 0.93
C SER A 78 9.76 3.88 0.69
N PRO A 79 9.65 3.43 -0.58
CA PRO A 79 9.29 2.05 -0.92
C PRO A 79 10.11 1.00 -0.17
N ILE A 80 11.43 1.16 -0.10
CA ILE A 80 12.34 0.18 0.54
C ILE A 80 12.11 -0.02 2.05
N HIS A 81 11.51 0.96 2.73
CA HIS A 81 11.24 0.91 4.18
C HIS A 81 9.77 0.55 4.45
N LEU A 82 8.98 0.24 3.41
CA LEU A 82 7.55 -0.03 3.56
C LEU A 82 7.31 -1.18 4.54
N ILE A 83 7.96 -2.32 4.31
CA ILE A 83 7.77 -3.53 5.10
C ILE A 83 8.21 -3.32 6.56
N ASP A 84 9.30 -2.60 6.79
CA ASP A 84 9.77 -2.30 8.14
C ASP A 84 8.73 -1.50 8.96
N VAL A 85 7.94 -0.66 8.28
CA VAL A 85 6.93 0.19 8.92
C VAL A 85 5.59 -0.50 9.08
N ILE A 86 5.16 -1.33 8.11
CA ILE A 86 3.81 -1.93 8.12
C ILE A 86 3.77 -3.43 8.37
N GLY A 87 4.91 -4.12 8.41
CA GLY A 87 4.98 -5.59 8.50
C GLY A 87 4.20 -6.14 9.70
N SER A 88 4.45 -5.59 10.90
CA SER A 88 3.72 -6.00 12.11
C SER A 88 2.21 -5.76 12.00
N TYR A 89 1.81 -4.66 11.36
CA TYR A 89 0.39 -4.37 11.12
C TYR A 89 -0.22 -5.41 10.18
N VAL A 90 0.50 -5.83 9.13
CA VAL A 90 0.02 -6.86 8.21
C VAL A 90 -0.18 -8.17 8.97
N ASP A 91 0.80 -8.58 9.77
CA ASP A 91 0.73 -9.80 10.57
C ASP A 91 -0.46 -9.80 11.53
N GLU A 92 -0.71 -8.67 12.19
CA GLU A 92 -1.84 -8.49 13.12
C GLU A 92 -3.21 -8.59 12.43
N HIS A 93 -3.31 -8.39 11.12
CA HIS A 93 -4.59 -8.31 10.39
C HIS A 93 -4.84 -9.47 9.41
N VAL A 94 -3.90 -10.40 9.26
CA VAL A 94 -4.07 -11.60 8.40
C VAL A 94 -5.31 -12.41 8.78
N TYR A 95 -5.62 -12.54 10.07
CA TYR A 95 -6.75 -13.34 10.56
C TYR A 95 -8.12 -12.89 10.01
N GLU A 96 -8.25 -11.62 9.57
CA GLU A 96 -9.49 -11.09 9.04
C GLU A 96 -9.95 -11.83 7.76
N PHE A 97 -9.01 -12.35 6.99
CA PHE A 97 -9.30 -13.11 5.77
C PHE A 97 -9.82 -14.51 6.10
N ASP A 98 -9.32 -15.16 7.15
CA ASP A 98 -9.81 -16.46 7.61
C ASP A 98 -11.25 -16.37 8.10
N VAL A 99 -11.56 -15.33 8.89
CA VAL A 99 -12.93 -15.03 9.36
C VAL A 99 -13.87 -14.78 8.19
N GLY A 100 -13.41 -13.99 7.20
CA GLY A 100 -14.15 -13.75 5.97
C GLY A 100 -14.46 -15.04 5.20
N MET A 101 -13.49 -15.96 5.10
CA MET A 101 -13.68 -17.24 4.40
C MET A 101 -14.68 -18.15 5.13
N GLN A 102 -14.63 -18.22 6.46
CA GLN A 102 -15.59 -19.01 7.24
C GLN A 102 -17.02 -18.52 7.03
N SER A 103 -17.24 -17.21 6.95
CA SER A 103 -18.57 -16.65 6.68
C SER A 103 -19.13 -17.02 5.29
N MET A 104 -18.26 -17.27 4.31
CA MET A 104 -18.64 -17.73 2.98
C MET A 104 -18.91 -19.24 2.91
N ALA A 105 -18.31 -20.04 3.79
CA ALA A 105 -18.46 -21.49 3.82
C ALA A 105 -19.72 -21.98 4.58
N ILE A 106 -20.33 -21.12 5.40
CA ILE A 106 -21.52 -21.43 6.20
C ILE A 106 -22.83 -21.10 5.44
N ASN A 107 -22.75 -20.44 4.28
CA ASN A 107 -23.87 -20.16 3.39
C ASN A 107 -23.86 -21.08 2.16
#